data_AF-A0A534QTA5-F1
#
_entry.id   AF-A0A534QTA5-F1
#
_cell.length_a   1.000
_cell.length_b   1.000
_cell.length_c   1.000
_cell.angle_alpha   90.00
_cell.angle_beta   90.00
_cell.angle_gamma   90.00
#
_symmetry.space_group_name_H-M   'P 1'
#
loop_
_entity.id
_entity.type
_entity.pdbx_description
1 polymer ?
#
loop_
_entity_poly.entity_id
_entity_poly.type
_entity_poly.pdbx_seq_one_letter_code
_entity_poly.pdbx_strand_id
1 'polypeptide(L)'
;MSNGGFFANLLGCALADRLTAVAPVAGALALPGCTPAAPMPVLLVYGRADRVVPAELIAGARRWWAGVDGCGAALERDGCLRYAGCDLVYCEGPQGHRWPADATARIWRFFRAHPRRP
;
A
#
# COMPACT_ATOMS: atom_id res chain seq x y z
N MET A 1 7.28 8.66 -0.35
CA MET A 1 6.81 9.00 -1.71
C MET A 1 7.86 8.57 -2.72
N SER A 2 7.50 8.28 -3.98
CA SER A 2 8.47 8.02 -5.06
C SER A 2 9.39 6.84 -4.71
N ASN A 3 10.71 6.96 -4.87
CA ASN A 3 11.68 5.96 -4.42
C ASN A 3 11.51 5.57 -2.94
N GLY A 4 11.16 6.51 -2.06
CA GLY A 4 10.83 6.18 -0.67
C GLY A 4 9.54 5.37 -0.53
N GLY A 5 8.59 5.50 -1.45
CA GLY A 5 7.43 4.61 -1.55
C GLY A 5 7.84 3.20 -1.97
N PHE A 6 8.64 3.07 -3.04
CA PHE A 6 9.14 1.77 -3.49
C PHE A 6 9.94 1.05 -2.41
N PHE A 7 10.78 1.81 -1.69
CA PHE A 7 11.52 1.30 -0.55
C PHE A 7 10.57 0.83 0.58
N ALA A 8 9.57 1.63 0.96
CA ALA A 8 8.58 1.22 1.96
C ALA A 8 7.79 -0.05 1.54
N ASN A 9 7.47 -0.18 0.25
CA ASN A 9 6.83 -1.38 -0.29
C ASN A 9 7.73 -2.62 -0.13
N LEU A 10 9.02 -2.50 -0.45
CA LEU A 10 10.00 -3.56 -0.25
C LEU A 10 10.15 -3.94 1.23
N LEU A 11 10.23 -2.94 2.12
CA LEU A 11 10.35 -3.18 3.56
C LEU A 11 9.13 -3.93 4.12
N GLY A 12 7.92 -3.62 3.64
CA GLY A 12 6.71 -4.33 4.04
C GLY A 12 6.81 -5.83 3.79
N CYS A 13 7.42 -6.24 2.67
CA CYS A 13 7.65 -7.65 2.42
C CYS A 13 8.84 -8.21 3.22
N ALA A 14 9.99 -7.55 3.12
CA ALA A 14 11.24 -8.07 3.67
C ALA A 14 11.26 -8.13 5.21
N LEU A 15 10.48 -7.27 5.88
CA LEU A 15 10.48 -7.10 7.33
C LEU A 15 9.09 -7.35 7.93
N ALA A 16 8.32 -8.27 7.37
CA ALA A 16 6.95 -8.55 7.83
C ALA A 16 6.86 -9.11 9.27
N ASP A 17 7.98 -9.56 9.82
CA ASP A 17 8.17 -9.96 11.22
C ASP A 17 8.49 -8.78 12.16
N ARG A 18 8.88 -7.62 11.61
CA ARG A 18 9.33 -6.46 12.41
C ARG A 18 8.43 -5.24 12.28
N LEU A 19 7.79 -5.06 11.12
CA LEU A 19 6.86 -3.97 10.86
C LEU A 19 5.42 -4.46 11.05
N THR A 20 4.53 -3.54 11.41
CA THR A 20 3.10 -3.86 11.61
C THR A 20 2.21 -3.29 10.51
N ALA A 21 2.75 -2.36 9.71
CA ALA A 21 2.09 -1.76 8.56
C ALA A 21 3.09 -0.98 7.71
N VAL A 22 2.81 -0.84 6.41
CA VAL A 22 3.52 0.10 5.53
C VAL A 22 2.53 0.95 4.72
N ALA A 23 2.95 2.15 4.34
CA ALA A 23 2.13 3.04 3.51
C ALA A 23 2.91 3.67 2.34
N PRO A 24 3.14 2.92 1.24
CA PRO A 24 3.78 3.45 0.05
C PRO A 24 2.93 4.53 -0.63
N VAL A 25 3.55 5.68 -0.92
CA VAL A 25 2.92 6.80 -1.64
C VAL A 25 3.62 6.99 -2.97
N ALA A 26 2.88 6.99 -4.08
CA ALA A 26 3.40 7.23 -5.43
C ALA A 26 4.69 6.44 -5.73
N GLY A 27 4.66 5.13 -5.42
CA GLY A 27 5.81 4.26 -5.56
C GLY A 27 5.54 2.92 -4.90
N ALA A 28 5.12 1.93 -5.67
CA ALA A 28 5.06 0.53 -5.27
C ALA A 28 5.08 -0.32 -6.54
N LEU A 29 5.54 -1.56 -6.42
CA LEU A 29 5.59 -2.52 -7.52
C LEU A 29 5.33 -3.93 -7.00
N ALA A 30 4.98 -4.85 -7.88
CA ALA A 30 4.93 -6.27 -7.54
C ALA A 30 6.35 -6.77 -7.18
N LEU A 31 6.48 -7.58 -6.13
CA LEU A 31 7.77 -8.07 -5.64
C LEU A 31 7.88 -9.59 -5.87
N PRO A 32 8.02 -10.06 -7.13
CA PRO A 32 8.18 -11.48 -7.41
C PRO A 32 9.47 -11.99 -6.72
N GLY A 33 9.35 -13.14 -6.04
CA GLY A 33 10.45 -13.72 -5.26
C GLY A 33 10.58 -13.19 -3.83
N CYS A 34 9.72 -12.26 -3.41
CA CYS A 34 9.63 -11.87 -2.01
C CYS A 34 8.52 -12.66 -1.30
N THR A 35 8.83 -13.21 -0.12
CA THR A 35 7.90 -14.00 0.69
C THR A 35 7.83 -13.38 2.09
N PRO A 36 6.79 -12.60 2.41
CA PRO A 36 6.66 -11.99 3.72
C PRO A 36 6.46 -13.07 4.79
N ALA A 37 7.06 -12.87 5.96
CA ALA A 37 6.99 -13.81 7.09
C ALA A 37 5.58 -13.91 7.73
N ALA A 38 4.72 -12.92 7.49
CA ALA A 38 3.34 -12.86 7.96
C ALA A 38 2.52 -11.93 7.03
N PRO A 39 1.17 -12.00 7.04
CA PRO A 39 0.33 -11.02 6.36
C PRO A 39 0.67 -9.59 6.79
N MET A 40 0.80 -8.67 5.84
CA MET A 40 1.25 -7.31 6.09
C MET A 40 0.12 -6.30 5.82
N PRO A 41 -0.27 -5.47 6.79
CA PRO A 41 -1.14 -4.32 6.51
C PRO A 41 -0.48 -3.30 5.58
N VAL A 42 -1.11 -3.03 4.43
CA VAL A 42 -0.57 -2.12 3.40
C VAL A 42 -1.60 -1.07 2.98
N LEU A 43 -1.19 0.20 3.05
CA LEU A 43 -1.91 1.33 2.46
C LEU A 43 -1.15 1.86 1.24
N LEU A 44 -1.65 1.56 0.05
CA LEU A 44 -1.14 2.09 -1.20
C LEU A 44 -1.84 3.41 -1.54
N VAL A 45 -1.08 4.48 -1.73
CA VAL A 45 -1.60 5.80 -2.11
C VAL A 45 -1.03 6.22 -3.45
N TYR A 46 -1.89 6.54 -4.41
CA TYR A 46 -1.49 6.88 -5.78
C TYR A 46 -2.28 8.06 -6.34
N GLY A 47 -1.71 8.72 -7.35
CA GLY A 47 -2.35 9.81 -8.07
C GLY A 47 -2.58 9.43 -9.52
N ARG A 48 -3.82 9.50 -10.00
CA ARG A 48 -4.16 9.11 -11.39
C ARG A 48 -3.51 9.99 -12.46
N ALA A 49 -3.00 11.17 -12.08
CA ALA A 49 -2.29 12.07 -12.98
C ALA A 49 -0.75 11.94 -12.83
N ASP A 50 -0.26 10.95 -12.09
CA ASP A 50 1.17 10.69 -11.93
C ASP A 50 1.78 10.23 -13.27
N ARG A 51 2.75 10.99 -13.78
CA ARG A 51 3.47 10.70 -15.03
C ARG A 51 4.89 10.18 -14.80
N VAL A 52 5.29 10.02 -13.54
CA VAL A 52 6.61 9.53 -13.14
C VAL A 52 6.55 8.04 -12.81
N VAL A 53 5.54 7.64 -12.03
CA VAL A 53 5.31 6.22 -11.71
C VAL A 53 4.13 5.70 -12.54
N PRO A 54 4.34 4.78 -13.49
CA PRO A 54 3.28 4.22 -14.31
C PRO A 54 2.19 3.51 -13.48
N ALA A 55 0.93 3.65 -13.88
CA ALA A 55 -0.22 3.08 -13.19
C ALA A 55 -0.18 1.53 -13.15
N GLU A 56 0.49 0.92 -14.12
CA GLU A 56 0.69 -0.52 -14.20
C GLU A 56 1.51 -1.05 -13.02
N LEU A 57 2.45 -0.26 -12.51
CA LEU A 57 3.27 -0.66 -11.35
C LEU A 57 2.43 -0.70 -10.07
N ILE A 58 1.61 0.32 -9.83
CA ILE A 58 0.73 0.33 -8.65
C ILE A 58 -0.35 -0.74 -8.76
N ALA A 59 -0.91 -0.96 -9.95
CA ALA A 59 -1.85 -2.04 -10.20
C ALA A 59 -1.21 -3.43 -9.98
N GLY A 60 0.05 -3.60 -10.39
CA GLY A 60 0.85 -4.78 -10.12
C GLY A 60 1.09 -5.00 -8.62
N ALA A 61 1.50 -3.95 -7.90
CA ALA A 61 1.69 -4.00 -6.45
C ALA A 61 0.40 -4.41 -5.72
N ARG A 62 -0.75 -3.82 -6.10
CA ARG A 62 -2.06 -4.17 -5.54
C ARG A 62 -2.40 -5.65 -5.74
N ARG A 63 -2.24 -6.17 -6.96
CA ARG A 63 -2.52 -7.58 -7.25
C ARG A 63 -1.57 -8.51 -6.51
N TRP A 64 -0.29 -8.13 -6.40
CA TRP A 64 0.70 -8.91 -5.69
C TRP A 64 0.41 -8.99 -4.19
N TRP A 65 0.15 -7.85 -3.53
CA TRP A 65 -0.26 -7.82 -2.12
C TRP A 65 -1.57 -8.60 -1.90
N ALA A 66 -2.55 -8.42 -2.79
CA ALA A 66 -3.80 -9.16 -2.71
C ALA A 66 -3.59 -10.69 -2.77
N GLY A 67 -2.68 -11.15 -3.63
CA GLY A 67 -2.36 -12.57 -3.75
C GLY A 67 -1.57 -13.11 -2.56
N VAL A 68 -0.54 -12.40 -2.11
CA VAL A 68 0.36 -12.87 -1.05
C VAL A 68 -0.32 -12.87 0.33
N ASP A 69 -1.23 -11.93 0.58
CA ASP A 69 -2.01 -11.85 1.82
C ASP A 69 -3.34 -12.62 1.74
N GLY A 70 -3.63 -13.32 0.64
CA GLY A 70 -4.86 -14.13 0.49
C GLY A 70 -6.15 -13.30 0.49
N CYS A 71 -6.10 -12.08 -0.01
CA CYS A 71 -7.21 -11.16 -0.03
C CYS A 71 -8.36 -11.62 -0.96
N GLY A 72 -9.60 -11.35 -0.52
CA GLY A 72 -10.82 -11.47 -1.32
C GLY A 72 -11.11 -10.23 -2.16
N ALA A 73 -12.38 -10.09 -2.57
CA ALA A 73 -12.84 -8.97 -3.39
C ALA A 73 -12.61 -7.61 -2.73
N ALA A 74 -12.37 -6.59 -3.56
CA ALA A 74 -12.26 -5.21 -3.12
C ALA A 74 -13.61 -4.50 -3.16
N LEU A 75 -13.88 -3.68 -2.15
CA LEU A 75 -15.05 -2.81 -2.06
C LEU A 75 -14.60 -1.37 -1.87
N GLU A 76 -15.29 -0.43 -2.50
CA GLU A 76 -15.02 0.98 -2.30
C GLU A 76 -15.64 1.47 -0.98
N ARG A 77 -14.83 2.14 -0.16
CA ARG A 77 -15.23 2.72 1.12
C ARG A 77 -14.33 3.90 1.47
N ASP A 78 -14.93 5.04 1.81
CA ASP A 78 -14.23 6.28 2.19
C ASP A 78 -13.21 6.77 1.14
N GLY A 79 -13.56 6.61 -0.15
CA GLY A 79 -12.73 7.00 -1.29
C GLY A 79 -11.52 6.08 -1.53
N CYS A 80 -11.53 4.86 -0.99
CA CYS A 80 -10.49 3.87 -1.19
C CYS A 80 -11.08 2.50 -1.45
N LEU A 81 -10.35 1.68 -2.20
CA LEU A 81 -10.62 0.26 -2.30
C LEU A 81 -10.06 -0.45 -1.08
N ARG A 82 -10.87 -1.29 -0.44
CA ARG A 82 -10.50 -2.13 0.70
C ARG A 82 -10.77 -3.58 0.35
N TYR A 83 -9.78 -4.44 0.56
CA TYR A 83 -9.87 -5.85 0.21
C TYR A 83 -10.42 -6.66 1.39
N ALA A 84 -11.28 -7.63 1.11
CA ALA A 84 -11.84 -8.52 2.15
C ALA A 84 -10.78 -9.53 2.63
N GLY A 85 -10.84 -9.92 3.91
CA GLY A 85 -9.99 -10.99 4.45
C GLY A 85 -8.52 -10.62 4.71
N CYS A 86 -8.11 -9.37 4.43
CA CYS A 86 -6.76 -8.87 4.66
C CYS A 86 -6.78 -7.35 4.88
N ASP A 87 -5.65 -6.78 5.32
CA ASP A 87 -5.49 -5.34 5.57
C ASP A 87 -4.83 -4.59 4.39
N LEU A 88 -5.32 -4.81 3.17
CA LEU A 88 -4.91 -4.09 1.97
C LEU A 88 -5.89 -2.96 1.63
N VAL A 89 -5.36 -1.74 1.54
CA VAL A 89 -6.11 -0.53 1.17
C VAL A 89 -5.43 0.19 0.02
N TYR A 90 -6.19 0.58 -0.99
CA TYR A 90 -5.72 1.40 -2.11
C TYR A 90 -6.54 2.69 -2.22
N CYS A 91 -5.86 3.83 -2.17
CA CYS A 91 -6.47 5.13 -2.31
C CYS A 91 -5.89 5.87 -3.52
N GLU A 92 -6.75 6.25 -4.45
CA GLU A 92 -6.37 7.00 -5.65
C GLU A 92 -6.93 8.42 -5.61
N GLY A 93 -6.08 9.40 -5.87
CA GLY A 93 -6.47 10.80 -5.92
C GLY A 93 -6.19 11.47 -7.28
N PRO A 94 -6.62 12.73 -7.47
CA PRO A 94 -6.47 13.47 -8.73
C PRO A 94 -5.05 13.99 -9.00
N GLN A 95 -4.17 13.99 -8.00
CA GLN A 95 -2.85 14.59 -8.06
C GLN A 95 -1.90 13.86 -9.02
N GLY A 96 -0.84 14.56 -9.43
CA GLY A 96 0.30 13.97 -10.14
C GLY A 96 1.31 13.33 -9.19
N HIS A 97 2.60 13.38 -9.54
CA HIS A 97 3.69 12.87 -8.70
C HIS A 97 4.00 13.82 -7.52
N ARG A 98 3.04 13.98 -6.62
CA ARG A 98 3.10 14.88 -5.46
C ARG A 98 2.44 14.23 -4.26
N TRP A 99 2.79 14.72 -3.08
CA TRP A 99 2.15 14.28 -1.84
C TRP A 99 0.67 14.70 -1.83
N PRO A 100 -0.29 13.77 -1.69
CA PRO A 100 -1.71 14.10 -1.64
C PRO A 100 -2.07 14.82 -0.34
N ALA A 101 -3.01 15.77 -0.40
CA ALA A 101 -3.35 16.61 0.76
C ALA A 101 -3.84 15.82 1.97
N ASP A 102 -4.59 14.73 1.76
CA ASP A 102 -5.14 13.88 2.82
C ASP A 102 -4.24 12.69 3.19
N ALA A 103 -3.13 12.47 2.46
CA ALA A 103 -2.30 11.28 2.62
C ALA A 103 -1.72 11.17 4.03
N THR A 104 -1.21 12.26 4.61
CA THR A 104 -0.63 12.25 5.95
C THR A 104 -1.63 11.80 7.01
N ALA A 105 -2.82 12.40 7.01
CA ALA A 105 -3.87 12.05 7.97
C ALA A 105 -4.36 10.61 7.78
N ARG A 106 -4.43 10.14 6.52
CA ARG A 106 -4.83 8.78 6.18
C ARG A 106 -3.81 7.74 6.64
N ILE A 107 -2.52 8.00 6.39
CA ILE A 107 -1.41 7.15 6.83
C ILE A 107 -1.37 7.04 8.35
N TRP A 108 -1.49 8.16 9.07
CA TRP A 108 -1.53 8.16 10.53
C TRP A 108 -2.69 7.33 11.08
N ARG A 109 -3.88 7.47 10.49
CA ARG A 109 -5.05 6.67 10.88
C ARG A 109 -4.83 5.18 10.64
N PHE A 110 -4.24 4.83 9.49
CA PHE A 110 -3.91 3.45 9.15
C PHE A 110 -2.91 2.86 10.14
N PHE A 111 -1.81 3.54 10.45
CA PHE A 111 -0.83 3.03 11.42
C PHE A 111 -1.38 2.93 12.84
N ARG A 112 -2.22 3.88 13.27
CA ARG A 112 -2.90 3.80 14.57
C ARG A 112 -3.82 2.59 14.70
N ALA A 113 -4.38 2.10 13.59
CA ALA A 113 -5.22 0.90 13.57
C ALA A 113 -4.42 -0.41 13.60
N HIS A 114 -3.11 -0.36 13.34
CA HIS A 114 -2.21 -1.52 13.30
C HIS A 114 -1.02 -1.36 14.26
N PRO A 115 -1.27 -1.20 15.57
CA PRO A 115 -0.20 -1.10 16.55
C PRO A 115 0.56 -2.42 16.67
N ARG A 116 1.84 -2.35 17.07
CA ARG A 116 2.58 -3.53 17.49
C ARG A 116 1.91 -4.11 18.72
N ARG A 117 1.50 -5.37 18.66
CA ARG A 117 1.01 -6.09 19.83
C ARG A 117 2.21 -6.43 20.73
N PRO A 118 2.09 -6.22 22.06
CA PRO A 118 3.15 -6.54 23.01
C PRO A 118 3.48 -8.03 23.06
#